data_AF-A0A4R3HZ15-F1
#
_entry.id   AF-A0A4R3HZ15-F1
#
_cell.length_a   1.000
_cell.length_b   1.000
_cell.length_c   1.000
_cell.angle_alpha   90.00
_cell.angle_beta   90.00
_cell.angle_gamma   90.00
#
_symmetry.space_group_name_H-M   'P 1'
#
loop_
_entity.id
_entity.type
_entity.pdbx_description
1 polymer ?
#
loop_
_entity_poly.entity_id
_entity_poly.type
_entity_poly.pdbx_seq_one_letter_code
_entity_poly.pdbx_strand_id
1 'polypeptide(L)'
;MTDLLAKLKAGRDALGTVEVNGVKLGLRILVEQDYQEAGLAADALLAEHNTELSLSNSEVFEAEKTIQLIARAAVDPANKQPVFPTADEARSTLARHDKDRIIEKYLEHEKKFSPSYRTLSDEEFDALIEEVKKNPETTRLNDLSGDLLRRLTATLASQLSSLQKDSGSSS
;
A
#
# COMPACT_ATOMS: atom_id res chain seq x y z
N MET A 1 18.09 -12.18 -4.74
CA MET A 1 17.64 -12.82 -3.48
C MET A 1 17.67 -11.88 -2.28
N THR A 2 18.79 -11.20 -1.98
CA THR A 2 18.93 -10.32 -0.79
C THR A 2 18.10 -9.03 -0.84
N ASP A 3 17.85 -8.47 -2.02
CA ASP A 3 17.16 -7.17 -2.18
C ASP A 3 15.63 -7.27 -1.96
N LEU A 4 14.97 -8.29 -2.53
CA LEU A 4 13.52 -8.49 -2.35
C LEU A 4 13.16 -8.80 -0.89
N LEU A 5 13.91 -9.66 -0.23
CA LEU A 5 13.71 -9.96 1.18
C LEU A 5 14.02 -8.78 2.09
N ALA A 6 15.02 -7.96 1.77
CA ALA A 6 15.28 -6.72 2.49
C ALA A 6 14.14 -5.71 2.30
N LYS A 7 13.60 -5.59 1.08
CA LYS A 7 12.43 -4.74 0.78
C LYS A 7 11.16 -5.22 1.48
N LEU A 8 10.93 -6.54 1.52
CA LEU A 8 9.82 -7.16 2.23
C LEU A 8 9.94 -7.04 3.76
N LYS A 9 11.16 -7.18 4.30
CA LYS A 9 11.45 -6.96 5.73
C LYS A 9 11.33 -5.48 6.12
N ALA A 10 11.73 -4.57 5.23
CA ALA A 10 11.51 -3.14 5.40
C ALA A 10 10.03 -2.80 5.32
N GLY A 11 9.28 -3.43 4.39
CA GLY A 11 7.83 -3.40 4.31
C GLY A 11 7.24 -2.01 4.58
N ARG A 12 6.36 -1.93 5.58
CA ARG A 12 5.70 -0.69 6.04
C ARG A 12 6.61 0.29 6.78
N ASP A 13 7.78 -0.14 7.24
CA ASP A 13 8.75 0.71 7.92
C ASP A 13 9.61 1.52 6.94
N ALA A 14 9.60 1.15 5.66
CA ALA A 14 10.28 1.88 4.60
C ALA A 14 9.61 3.23 4.36
N LEU A 15 10.40 4.30 4.53
CA LEU A 15 9.94 5.67 4.36
C LEU A 15 10.53 6.27 3.08
N GLY A 16 9.65 6.59 2.12
CA GLY A 16 10.01 7.40 0.97
C GLY A 16 10.26 8.83 1.43
N THR A 17 10.97 9.63 0.63
CA THR A 17 11.13 11.06 0.97
C THR A 17 10.88 11.93 -0.23
N VAL A 18 10.24 13.07 0.00
CA VAL A 18 9.99 14.11 -0.99
C VAL A 18 10.24 15.46 -0.37
N GLU A 19 10.78 16.39 -1.14
CA GLU A 19 10.96 17.78 -0.72
C GLU A 19 9.91 18.66 -1.39
N VAL A 20 9.15 19.38 -0.59
CA VAL A 20 8.05 20.26 -1.01
C VAL A 20 8.26 21.61 -0.34
N ASN A 21 8.37 22.69 -1.13
CA ASN A 21 8.60 24.04 -0.61
C ASN A 21 9.78 24.16 0.38
N GLY A 22 10.86 23.40 0.15
CA GLY A 22 12.05 23.37 1.02
C GLY A 22 11.89 22.54 2.29
N VAL A 23 10.75 21.87 2.49
CA VAL A 23 10.46 20.99 3.63
C VAL A 23 10.55 19.53 3.18
N LYS A 24 11.33 18.73 3.91
CA LYS A 24 11.47 17.30 3.65
C LYS A 24 10.34 16.53 4.35
N LEU A 25 9.52 15.86 3.55
CA LEU A 25 8.45 14.98 3.99
C LEU A 25 8.87 13.52 3.85
N GLY A 26 8.46 12.70 4.80
CA GLY A 26 8.45 11.25 4.71
C GLY A 26 7.16 10.75 4.06
N LEU A 27 7.24 9.67 3.31
CA LEU A 27 6.11 9.00 2.66
C LEU A 27 6.04 7.56 3.16
N ARG A 28 5.09 7.27 4.06
CA ARG A 28 4.84 5.90 4.50
C ARG A 28 3.99 5.16 3.46
N ILE A 29 4.16 3.85 3.37
CA ILE A 29 3.29 3.01 2.53
C ILE A 29 1.89 2.98 3.15
N LEU A 30 0.87 3.24 2.33
CA LEU A 30 -0.53 3.15 2.74
C LEU A 30 -0.99 1.68 2.74
N VAL A 31 -1.86 1.34 3.69
CA VAL A 31 -2.49 0.02 3.80
C VAL A 31 -3.94 0.08 3.34
N GLU A 32 -4.56 -1.08 3.12
CA GLU A 32 -5.96 -1.17 2.68
C GLU A 32 -6.92 -0.34 3.54
N GLN A 33 -6.71 -0.32 4.86
CA GLN A 33 -7.50 0.50 5.77
C GLN A 33 -7.40 1.99 5.44
N ASP A 34 -6.22 2.51 5.08
CA ASP A 34 -6.06 3.93 4.69
C ASP A 34 -6.89 4.25 3.44
N TYR A 35 -6.93 3.34 2.47
CA TYR A 35 -7.72 3.50 1.25
C TYR A 35 -9.22 3.45 1.51
N GLN A 36 -9.67 2.56 2.39
CA GLN A 36 -11.07 2.47 2.81
C GLN A 36 -11.51 3.74 3.55
N GLU A 37 -10.73 4.18 4.54
CA GLU A 37 -11.02 5.40 5.30
C GLU A 37 -11.00 6.65 4.42
N ALA A 38 -10.07 6.74 3.47
CA ALA A 38 -10.04 7.85 2.51
C ALA A 38 -11.27 7.85 1.59
N GLY A 39 -11.74 6.68 1.16
CA GLY A 39 -12.97 6.54 0.38
C GLY A 39 -14.21 6.97 1.17
N LEU A 40 -14.36 6.49 2.40
CA LEU A 40 -15.46 6.88 3.29
C LEU A 40 -15.46 8.38 3.60
N ALA A 41 -14.27 8.98 3.79
CA ALA A 41 -14.15 10.41 4.02
C ALA A 41 -14.53 11.23 2.77
N ALA A 42 -14.16 10.77 1.57
CA ALA A 42 -14.58 11.40 0.33
C ALA A 42 -16.09 11.29 0.09
N ASP A 43 -16.70 10.14 0.40
CA ASP A 43 -18.16 9.97 0.38
C ASP A 43 -18.86 10.87 1.40
N ALA A 44 -18.29 11.01 2.60
CA ALA A 44 -18.81 11.90 3.64
C ALA A 44 -18.85 13.37 3.18
N LEU A 45 -17.83 13.83 2.46
CA LEU A 45 -17.82 15.19 1.88
C LEU A 45 -18.98 15.39 0.90
N LEU A 46 -19.25 14.41 0.03
CA LEU A 46 -20.38 14.50 -0.90
C LEU A 46 -21.72 14.55 -0.14
N ALA A 47 -21.85 13.72 0.90
CA ALA A 47 -23.04 13.69 1.75
C ALA A 47 -23.26 15.02 2.51
N GLU A 48 -22.20 15.66 3.01
CA GLU A 48 -22.25 16.99 3.64
C GLU A 48 -22.80 18.06 2.68
N HIS A 49 -22.54 17.90 1.38
CA HIS A 49 -23.07 18.76 0.32
C HIS A 49 -24.40 18.27 -0.28
N ASN A 50 -25.10 17.34 0.38
CA ASN A 50 -26.36 16.75 -0.09
C ASN A 50 -26.30 16.23 -1.53
N THR A 51 -25.16 15.64 -1.89
CA THR A 51 -24.88 15.18 -3.25
C THR A 51 -24.51 13.70 -3.22
N GLU A 52 -25.02 12.92 -4.17
CA GLU A 52 -24.64 11.51 -4.35
C GLU A 52 -23.50 11.37 -5.36
N LEU A 53 -22.67 10.35 -5.21
CA LEU A 53 -21.64 10.04 -6.19
C LEU A 53 -22.29 9.71 -7.54
N SER A 54 -21.86 10.44 -8.56
CA SER A 54 -22.33 10.29 -9.94
C SER A 54 -21.18 10.56 -10.91
N LEU A 55 -21.38 10.25 -12.19
CA LEU A 55 -20.35 10.51 -13.19
C LEU A 55 -19.94 11.99 -13.25
N SER A 56 -20.86 12.92 -13.02
CA SER A 56 -20.61 14.36 -13.10
C SER A 56 -19.77 14.93 -11.94
N ASN A 57 -19.66 14.22 -10.81
CA ASN A 57 -18.85 14.65 -9.65
C ASN A 57 -17.76 13.64 -9.27
N SER A 58 -17.54 12.62 -10.10
CA SER A 58 -16.49 11.62 -9.92
C SER A 58 -15.09 12.24 -9.75
N GLU A 59 -14.79 13.32 -10.48
CA GLU A 59 -13.53 14.05 -10.33
C GLU A 59 -13.38 14.72 -8.96
N VAL A 60 -14.49 15.20 -8.37
CA VAL A 60 -14.49 15.81 -7.03
C VAL A 60 -14.22 14.73 -5.98
N PHE A 61 -14.86 13.57 -6.11
CA PHE A 61 -14.62 12.42 -5.25
C PHE A 61 -13.15 11.97 -5.29
N GLU A 62 -12.59 11.78 -6.49
CA GLU A 62 -11.20 11.34 -6.64
C GLU A 62 -10.21 12.39 -6.14
N ALA A 63 -10.49 13.68 -6.34
CA ALA A 63 -9.68 14.76 -5.80
C ALA A 63 -9.69 14.77 -4.26
N GLU A 64 -10.86 14.56 -3.64
CA GLU A 64 -10.98 14.48 -2.19
C GLU A 64 -10.29 13.23 -1.63
N LYS A 65 -10.54 12.07 -2.22
CA LYS A 65 -9.85 10.82 -1.85
C LYS A 65 -8.34 10.97 -1.96
N THR A 66 -7.85 11.63 -3.00
CA THR A 66 -6.41 11.88 -3.18
C THR A 66 -5.83 12.72 -2.05
N ILE A 67 -6.49 13.80 -1.64
CA ILE A 67 -5.97 14.63 -0.54
C ILE A 67 -6.03 13.91 0.82
N GLN A 68 -7.05 13.09 1.03
CA GLN A 68 -7.18 12.21 2.20
C GLN A 68 -6.02 11.20 2.28
N LEU A 69 -5.61 10.63 1.15
CA LEU A 69 -4.47 9.71 1.07
C LEU A 69 -3.14 10.45 1.30
N ILE A 70 -2.96 11.65 0.74
CA ILE A 70 -1.77 12.47 0.97
C ILE A 70 -1.61 12.79 2.46
N ALA A 71 -2.68 13.24 3.13
CA ALA A 71 -2.63 13.57 4.55
C ALA A 71 -2.24 12.35 5.41
N ARG A 72 -2.67 11.15 5.02
CA ARG A 72 -2.30 9.90 5.69
C ARG A 72 -0.87 9.46 5.38
N ALA A 73 -0.39 9.65 4.14
CA ALA A 73 0.93 9.19 3.69
C ALA A 73 2.08 10.08 4.15
N ALA A 74 1.84 11.40 4.20
CA ALA A 74 2.86 12.40 4.52
C ALA A 74 3.13 12.45 6.04
N VAL A 75 4.35 12.06 6.42
CA VAL A 75 4.80 12.03 7.82
C VAL A 75 6.13 12.76 7.99
N ASP A 76 6.44 13.21 9.20
CA ASP A 76 7.73 13.80 9.52
C ASP A 76 8.80 12.69 9.52
N PRO A 77 9.89 12.83 8.75
CA PRO A 77 10.91 11.80 8.64
C PRO A 77 11.66 11.51 9.94
N ALA A 78 11.65 12.41 10.92
CA ALA A 78 12.35 12.24 12.19
C ALA A 78 11.55 11.42 13.21
N ASN A 79 10.24 11.61 13.28
CA ASN A 79 9.38 11.04 14.33
C ASN A 79 8.19 10.21 13.79
N LYS A 80 8.03 10.13 12.46
CA LYS A 80 6.97 9.43 11.75
C LYS A 80 5.55 9.90 12.09
N GLN A 81 5.39 11.09 12.67
CA GLN A 81 4.08 11.68 12.95
C GLN A 81 3.47 12.30 11.69
N PRO A 82 2.13 12.33 11.55
CA PRO A 82 1.48 12.98 10.41
C PRO A 82 1.92 14.44 10.27
N VAL A 83 2.30 14.84 9.05
CA VAL A 83 2.60 16.26 8.73
C VAL A 83 1.31 17.06 8.64
N PHE A 84 0.27 16.43 8.11
CA PHE A 84 -1.06 17.02 8.02
C PHE A 84 -2.00 16.24 8.97
N PRO A 85 -2.40 16.84 10.10
CA PRO A 85 -3.40 16.28 11.00
C PRO A 85 -4.72 15.95 10.31
N THR A 86 -5.09 16.73 9.29
CA THR A 86 -6.35 16.57 8.54
C THR A 86 -6.14 16.79 7.04
N ALA A 87 -7.07 16.28 6.23
CA ALA A 87 -7.09 16.54 4.79
C ALA A 87 -7.33 18.01 4.46
N ASP A 88 -8.04 18.75 5.32
CA ASP A 88 -8.27 20.19 5.15
C ASP A 88 -6.98 21.01 5.31
N GLU A 89 -6.12 20.64 6.25
CA GLU A 89 -4.80 21.24 6.40
C GLU A 89 -3.91 20.93 5.19
N ALA A 90 -3.93 19.69 4.69
CA ALA A 90 -3.25 19.36 3.44
C ALA A 90 -3.81 20.16 2.24
N ARG A 91 -5.13 20.33 2.16
CA ARG A 91 -5.81 21.05 1.07
C ARG A 91 -5.45 22.54 1.06
N SER A 92 -5.37 23.15 2.23
CA SER A 92 -5.05 24.58 2.41
C SER A 92 -3.55 24.88 2.28
N THR A 93 -2.68 23.91 2.59
CA THR A 93 -1.23 24.09 2.54
C THR A 93 -0.63 23.78 1.18
N LEU A 94 -1.09 22.70 0.53
CA LEU A 94 -0.46 22.19 -0.69
C LEU A 94 -1.04 22.83 -1.95
N ALA A 95 -0.16 23.41 -2.77
CA ALA A 95 -0.53 23.78 -4.12
C ALA A 95 -0.74 22.54 -4.99
N ARG A 96 -1.38 22.70 -6.14
CA ARG A 96 -1.63 21.59 -7.09
C ARG A 96 -0.34 20.85 -7.47
N HIS A 97 0.71 21.59 -7.83
CA HIS A 97 2.00 21.02 -8.23
C HIS A 97 2.70 20.29 -7.07
N ASP A 98 2.47 20.69 -5.83
CA ASP A 98 3.00 19.98 -4.65
C ASP A 98 2.35 18.61 -4.51
N LYS A 99 1.03 18.53 -4.69
CA LYS A 99 0.27 17.26 -4.66
C LYS A 99 0.77 16.32 -5.74
N ASP A 100 0.91 16.82 -6.98
CA ASP A 100 1.39 16.02 -8.11
C ASP A 100 2.78 15.43 -7.83
N ARG A 101 3.69 16.23 -7.25
CA ARG A 101 5.04 15.80 -6.88
C ARG A 101 5.03 14.77 -5.75
N ILE A 102 4.17 14.94 -4.75
CA ILE A 102 4.01 13.96 -3.66
C ILE A 102 3.51 12.62 -4.22
N ILE A 103 2.50 12.66 -5.08
CA ILE A 103 1.91 11.46 -5.69
C ILE A 103 2.95 10.71 -6.52
N GLU A 104 3.69 11.40 -7.39
CA GLU A 104 4.74 10.78 -8.21
C GLU A 104 5.77 10.07 -7.32
N LYS A 105 6.27 10.75 -6.29
CA LYS A 105 7.27 10.18 -5.38
C LYS A 105 6.73 9.06 -4.51
N TYR A 106 5.46 9.14 -4.12
CA TYR A 106 4.78 8.07 -3.42
C TYR A 106 4.70 6.82 -4.30
N LEU A 107 4.24 6.94 -5.55
CA LEU A 107 4.12 5.80 -6.47
C LEU A 107 5.48 5.17 -6.79
N GLU A 108 6.53 5.97 -6.94
CA GLU A 108 7.90 5.46 -7.07
C GLU A 108 8.35 4.67 -5.83
N HIS A 109 8.00 5.14 -4.64
CA HIS A 109 8.32 4.48 -3.37
C HIS A 109 7.52 3.20 -3.18
N GLU A 110 6.21 3.25 -3.40
CA GLU A 110 5.31 2.11 -3.33
C GLU A 110 5.74 1.02 -4.29
N LYS A 111 6.08 1.36 -5.55
CA LYS A 111 6.59 0.37 -6.52
C LYS A 111 7.87 -0.34 -6.04
N LYS A 112 8.69 0.30 -5.21
CA LYS A 112 9.94 -0.27 -4.70
C LYS A 112 9.75 -1.14 -3.48
N PHE A 113 8.76 -0.84 -2.62
CA PHE A 113 8.65 -1.42 -1.28
C PHE A 113 7.29 -2.08 -0.98
N SER A 114 6.30 -1.94 -1.86
CA SER A 114 5.03 -2.67 -1.84
C SER A 114 4.98 -3.62 -3.04
N PRO A 115 5.57 -4.82 -2.93
CA PRO A 115 5.51 -5.79 -4.00
C PRO A 115 4.06 -6.26 -4.20
N SER A 116 3.47 -5.84 -5.31
CA SER A 116 2.18 -6.31 -5.80
C SER A 116 2.37 -7.42 -6.84
N TYR A 117 1.32 -8.19 -7.13
CA TYR A 117 1.30 -9.14 -8.24
C TYR A 117 1.75 -8.51 -9.57
N ARG A 118 1.43 -7.23 -9.79
CA ARG A 118 1.77 -6.52 -11.03
C ARG A 118 3.26 -6.16 -11.14
N THR A 119 4.01 -6.28 -10.05
CA THR A 119 5.41 -5.84 -9.95
C THR A 119 6.39 -6.98 -9.65
N LEU A 120 5.89 -8.17 -9.32
CA LEU A 120 6.69 -9.37 -9.05
C LEU A 120 6.77 -10.24 -10.31
N SER A 121 7.96 -10.69 -10.69
CA SER A 121 8.11 -11.76 -11.68
C SER A 121 7.69 -13.11 -11.08
N ASP A 122 7.37 -14.11 -11.92
CA ASP A 122 7.05 -15.46 -11.44
C ASP A 122 8.25 -16.10 -10.70
N GLU A 123 9.49 -15.79 -11.11
CA GLU A 123 10.72 -16.25 -10.46
C GLU A 123 10.87 -15.68 -9.04
N GLU A 124 10.51 -14.40 -8.86
CA GLU A 124 10.52 -13.74 -7.55
C GLU A 124 9.40 -14.26 -6.64
N PHE A 125 8.26 -14.62 -7.23
CA PHE A 125 7.14 -15.23 -6.52
C PHE A 125 7.46 -16.65 -6.03
N ASP A 126 8.12 -17.47 -6.86
CA ASP A 126 8.56 -18.81 -6.46
C ASP A 126 9.61 -18.75 -5.33
N ALA A 127 10.52 -17.77 -5.40
CA ALA A 127 11.48 -17.53 -4.33
C ALA A 127 10.81 -17.11 -3.01
N LEU A 128 9.73 -16.32 -3.08
CA LEU A 128 8.93 -15.95 -1.91
C LEU A 128 8.25 -17.17 -1.28
N ILE A 129 7.69 -18.08 -2.10
CA ILE A 129 7.07 -19.32 -1.60
C ILE A 129 8.09 -20.17 -0.84
N GLU A 130 9.29 -20.36 -1.41
CA GLU A 130 10.33 -21.17 -0.77
C GLU A 130 10.84 -20.55 0.54
N GLU A 131 10.88 -19.22 0.64
CA GLU A 131 11.23 -18.54 1.88
C GLU A 131 10.12 -18.66 2.94
N VAL A 132 8.85 -18.49 2.56
CA VAL A 132 7.71 -18.65 3.49
C VAL A 132 7.65 -20.08 4.05
N LYS A 133 7.96 -21.10 3.24
CA LYS A 133 8.07 -22.48 3.71
C LYS A 133 9.20 -22.69 4.72
N LYS A 134 10.34 -22.04 4.52
CA LYS A 134 11.53 -22.18 5.39
C LYS A 134 11.41 -21.37 6.68
N ASN A 135 10.89 -20.15 6.58
CA ASN A 135 10.83 -19.18 7.68
C ASN A 135 9.45 -18.49 7.76
N PRO A 136 8.39 -19.24 8.14
CA PRO A 136 7.01 -18.74 8.13
C PRO A 136 6.79 -17.51 9.04
N GLU A 137 7.58 -17.36 10.10
CA GLU A 137 7.45 -16.23 11.04
C GLU A 137 8.20 -14.95 10.63
N THR A 138 9.19 -15.05 9.73
CA THR A 138 10.02 -13.87 9.36
C THR A 138 9.47 -13.08 8.19
N THR A 139 8.62 -13.71 7.38
CA THR A 139 7.95 -13.02 6.29
C THR A 139 6.78 -12.29 6.92
N ARG A 140 6.81 -10.96 6.95
CA ARG A 140 5.66 -10.15 7.36
C ARG A 140 4.56 -10.32 6.31
N LEU A 141 3.88 -11.47 6.32
CA LEU A 141 2.85 -11.84 5.36
C LEU A 141 1.74 -10.77 5.31
N ASN A 142 1.46 -10.14 6.46
CA ASN A 142 0.53 -9.01 6.57
C ASN A 142 0.93 -7.77 5.75
N ASP A 143 2.19 -7.65 5.33
CA ASP A 143 2.70 -6.52 4.55
C ASP A 143 2.64 -6.79 3.04
N LEU A 144 2.27 -8.01 2.63
CA LEU A 144 2.02 -8.33 1.23
C LEU A 144 0.66 -7.76 0.79
N SER A 145 0.53 -7.39 -0.49
CA SER A 145 -0.76 -6.95 -1.01
C SER A 145 -1.80 -8.08 -0.91
N GLY A 146 -3.08 -7.72 -0.72
CA GLY A 146 -4.16 -8.71 -0.54
C GLY A 146 -4.26 -9.71 -1.69
N ASP A 147 -3.95 -9.29 -2.92
CA ASP A 147 -3.90 -10.17 -4.09
C ASP A 147 -2.72 -11.14 -4.04
N LEU A 148 -1.55 -10.68 -3.60
CA LEU A 148 -0.38 -11.53 -3.45
C LEU A 148 -0.58 -12.56 -2.33
N LEU A 149 -1.20 -12.14 -1.21
CA LEU A 149 -1.61 -13.03 -0.13
C LEU A 149 -2.59 -14.10 -0.60
N ARG A 150 -3.60 -13.73 -1.40
CA ARG A 150 -4.57 -14.68 -1.95
C ARG A 150 -3.88 -15.71 -2.85
N ARG A 151 -2.98 -15.28 -3.75
CA ARG A 151 -2.22 -16.20 -4.61
C ARG A 151 -1.31 -17.10 -3.78
N LEU A 152 -0.55 -16.55 -2.83
CA LEU A 152 0.33 -17.30 -1.94
C LEU A 152 -0.46 -18.37 -1.16
N THR A 153 -1.59 -17.98 -0.58
CA THR A 153 -2.48 -18.90 0.17
C THR A 153 -3.04 -19.98 -0.75
N ALA A 154 -3.51 -19.63 -1.95
CA ALA A 154 -4.02 -20.59 -2.93
C ALA A 154 -2.93 -21.57 -3.40
N THR A 155 -1.72 -21.09 -3.67
CA THR A 155 -0.59 -21.93 -4.11
C THR A 155 -0.13 -22.86 -2.99
N LEU A 156 0.00 -22.37 -1.75
CA LEU A 156 0.36 -23.21 -0.60
C LEU A 156 -0.73 -24.23 -0.29
N ALA A 157 -2.01 -23.85 -0.33
CA ALA A 157 -3.14 -24.77 -0.12
C ALA A 157 -3.22 -25.84 -1.22
N SER A 158 -2.92 -25.49 -2.47
CA SER A 158 -2.86 -26.45 -3.57
C SER A 158 -1.71 -27.44 -3.41
N GLN A 159 -0.53 -26.98 -2.96
CA GLN A 159 0.61 -27.85 -2.68
C GLN A 159 0.37 -28.78 -1.48
N LEU A 160 -0.32 -28.29 -0.45
CA LEU A 160 -0.74 -29.11 0.68
C LEU A 160 -1.73 -30.20 0.25
N SER A 161 -2.69 -29.84 -0.62
CA SER A 161 -3.69 -30.77 -1.14
C SER A 161 -3.09 -31.84 -2.04
N SER A 162 -2.04 -31.53 -2.81
CA SER A 162 -1.28 -32.52 -3.58
C SER A 162 -0.47 -33.45 -2.67
N LEU A 163 0.17 -32.90 -1.63
CA LEU A 163 0.92 -33.71 -0.66
C LEU A 163 0.01 -34.69 0.09
N GLN A 164 -1.20 -34.27 0.50
CA GLN A 164 -2.17 -35.15 1.16
C GLN A 164 -2.68 -36.27 0.24
N LYS A 165 -2.86 -35.99 -1.06
CA LYS A 165 -3.26 -37.00 -2.05
C LYS A 165 -2.16 -38.04 -2.30
N ASP A 166 -0.89 -37.63 -2.33
CA ASP A 166 0.23 -38.54 -2.51
C ASP A 166 0.49 -39.42 -1.26
N SER A 167 0.23 -38.90 -0.05
CA SER A 167 0.30 -39.70 1.19
C SER A 167 -0.92 -40.61 1.44
N GLY A 168 -1.99 -40.48 0.66
CA GLY A 168 -3.20 -41.30 0.74
C GLY A 168 -3.15 -42.59 -0.08
N SER A 169 -2.05 -42.85 -0.81
CA SER A 169 -1.86 -44.08 -1.59
C SER A 169 -0.80 -44.95 -0.92
N SER A 170 -1.18 -45.59 0.16
CA SER A 170 -0.45 -46.72 0.75
C SER A 170 -1.48 -47.65 1.42
N SER A 171 -1.97 -48.59 0.60
CA SER A 171 -2.64 -49.85 0.92
C SER A 171 -3.95 -49.83 1.72
#